data_AF-A0A942K773-F1
#
_entry.id   AF-A0A942K773-F1
#
_cell.length_a   1.000
_cell.length_b   1.000
_cell.length_c   1.000
_cell.angle_alpha   90.00
_cell.angle_beta   90.00
_cell.angle_gamma   90.00
#
_symmetry.space_group_name_H-M   'P 1'
#
loop_
_entity.id
_entity.type
_entity.pdbx_description
1 polymer ?
#
loop_
_entity_poly.entity_id
_entity_poly.type
_entity_poly.pdbx_seq_one_letter_code
_entity_poly.pdbx_strand_id
1 'polypeptide(L)'
;MLEPSLELYGDSYSKVDALLSELLARSHARYAMIVDLKGFVLMHARALWAPRPPSLDSLATLVASNYSANEAIAKLLGESGFKEMVQQG
;
A
#
# COMPACT_ATOMS: atom_id res chain seq x y z
N MET A 1 10.87 -19.14 -6.08
CA MET A 1 11.20 -17.88 -5.40
C MET A 1 10.00 -16.97 -5.59
N LEU A 2 9.47 -16.35 -4.52
CA LEU A 2 8.40 -15.35 -4.68
C LEU A 2 9.08 -14.02 -5.02
N GLU A 3 8.67 -13.41 -6.13
CA GLU A 3 9.18 -12.13 -6.59
C GLU A 3 8.06 -11.09 -6.61
N PRO A 4 8.39 -9.80 -6.36
CA PRO A 4 7.47 -8.70 -6.52
C PRO A 4 6.84 -8.71 -7.91
N SER A 5 5.59 -8.27 -7.99
CA SER A 5 4.87 -8.19 -9.27
C SER A 5 5.35 -7.04 -10.16
N LEU A 6 6.08 -6.09 -9.57
CA LEU A 6 6.64 -4.92 -10.24
C LEU A 6 7.88 -4.47 -9.45
N GLU A 7 8.89 -3.97 -10.16
CA GLU A 7 10.03 -3.31 -9.55
C GLU A 7 10.13 -1.87 -10.07
N LEU A 8 10.43 -0.93 -9.17
CA LEU A 8 10.52 0.49 -9.48
C LEU A 8 11.98 0.92 -9.50
N TYR A 9 12.43 1.44 -10.63
CA TYR A 9 13.82 1.89 -10.84
C TYR A 9 13.88 3.26 -11.50
N GLY A 10 15.03 3.93 -11.31
CA GLY A 10 15.36 5.19 -11.98
C GLY A 10 14.25 6.23 -11.88
N ASP A 11 13.89 6.81 -13.03
CA ASP A 11 12.87 7.86 -13.11
C ASP A 11 11.51 7.45 -12.55
N SER A 12 11.11 6.18 -12.71
CA SER A 12 9.84 5.68 -12.17
C SER A 12 9.85 5.69 -10.65
N TYR A 13 10.97 5.33 -10.03
CA TYR A 13 11.14 5.42 -8.58
C TYR A 13 11.02 6.87 -8.12
N SER A 14 11.76 7.79 -8.73
CA SER A 14 11.75 9.21 -8.34
C SER A 14 10.37 9.86 -8.49
N LYS A 15 9.62 9.51 -9.54
CA LYS A 15 8.25 10.01 -9.74
C LYS A 15 7.30 9.52 -8.66
N VAL A 16 7.37 8.23 -8.33
CA VAL A 16 6.53 7.65 -7.28
C VAL A 16 6.89 8.23 -5.90
N ASP A 17 8.17 8.46 -5.62
CA ASP A 17 8.63 9.12 -4.39
C ASP A 17 7.99 10.50 -4.18
N ALA A 18 8.01 11.30 -5.24
CA ALA A 18 7.42 12.63 -5.22
C ALA A 18 5.91 12.57 -4.96
N LEU A 19 5.20 11.64 -5.61
CA LEU A 19 3.76 11.44 -5.41
C LEU A 19 3.41 11.00 -3.99
N LEU A 20 4.16 10.06 -3.41
CA LEU A 20 3.95 9.63 -2.03
C LEU A 20 4.24 10.75 -1.03
N SER A 21 5.27 11.54 -1.29
CA SER A 21 5.61 12.71 -0.48
C SER A 21 4.52 13.79 -0.52
N GLU A 22 3.98 14.08 -1.71
CA GLU A 22 2.86 15.00 -1.87
C GLU A 22 1.59 14.48 -1.16
N LEU A 23 1.29 13.19 -1.31
CA LEU A 23 0.16 12.55 -0.63
C LEU A 23 0.26 12.73 0.90
N LEU A 24 1.44 12.49 1.49
CA LEU A 24 1.65 12.67 2.92
C LEU A 24 1.49 14.13 3.36
N ALA A 25 1.99 15.08 2.56
CA ALA A 25 1.87 16.51 2.84
C ALA A 25 0.39 16.97 2.84
N ARG A 26 -0.42 16.46 1.91
CA ARG A 26 -1.83 16.86 1.75
C ARG A 26 -2.80 16.11 2.66
N SER A 27 -2.55 14.83 2.93
CA SER A 27 -3.45 13.98 3.74
C SER A 27 -3.19 14.06 5.24
N HIS A 28 -2.03 14.59 5.65
CA HIS A 28 -1.54 14.52 7.03
C HIS A 28 -1.44 13.09 7.58
N ALA A 29 -1.33 12.08 6.71
CA ALA A 29 -1.06 10.71 7.10
C ALA A 29 0.38 10.56 7.62
N ARG A 30 0.62 9.51 8.41
CA ARG A 30 1.95 9.19 8.96
C ARG A 30 2.84 8.46 7.96
N TYR A 31 2.25 7.51 7.23
CA TYR A 31 2.94 6.60 6.32
C TYR A 31 2.12 6.42 5.06
N ALA A 32 2.79 6.26 3.92
CA ALA A 32 2.18 5.95 2.64
C ALA A 32 2.99 4.82 1.99
N MET A 33 2.31 3.88 1.34
CA MET A 33 2.94 2.68 0.78
C MET A 33 2.28 2.29 -0.54
N ILE A 34 3.09 1.75 -1.44
CA ILE A 34 2.64 0.98 -2.59
C ILE A 34 3.01 -0.47 -2.33
N VAL A 35 2.00 -1.34 -2.36
CA VAL A 35 2.11 -2.76 -2.05
C VAL A 35 1.50 -3.54 -3.21
N ASP A 36 2.13 -4.63 -3.62
CA ASP A 36 1.54 -5.54 -4.60
C ASP A 36 0.55 -6.53 -3.95
N LEU A 37 -0.21 -7.26 -4.77
CA LEU A 37 -1.21 -8.22 -4.27
C LEU A 37 -0.60 -9.43 -3.54
N LYS A 38 0.74 -9.58 -3.57
CA LYS A 38 1.47 -10.64 -2.85
C LYS A 38 1.99 -10.14 -1.49
N GLY A 39 1.84 -8.86 -1.17
CA GLY A 39 2.29 -8.27 0.09
C GLY A 39 3.71 -7.70 0.06
N PHE A 40 4.34 -7.58 -1.11
CA PHE A 40 5.64 -6.91 -1.23
C PHE A 40 5.48 -5.39 -1.20
N VAL A 41 6.29 -4.73 -0.38
CA VAL A 41 6.39 -3.27 -0.38
C VAL A 41 7.21 -2.84 -1.60
N LEU A 42 6.54 -2.26 -2.58
CA LEU A 42 7.21 -1.72 -3.78
C LEU A 42 7.89 -0.38 -3.47
N MET A 43 7.23 0.43 -2.64
CA MET A 43 7.76 1.70 -2.17
C MET A 43 7.02 2.16 -0.91
N HIS A 44 7.70 2.92 -0.05
CA HIS A 44 7.08 3.56 1.09
C HIS A 44 7.65 4.96 1.36
N ALA A 45 6.84 5.82 1.96
CA ALA A 45 7.24 7.13 2.46
C ALA A 45 6.72 7.33 3.89
N ARG A 46 7.42 8.17 4.65
CA ARG A 46 7.09 8.51 6.02
C ARG A 46 7.12 10.02 6.20
N ALA A 47 6.08 10.58 6.82
CA ALA A 47 6.07 11.99 7.16
C ALA A 47 7.17 12.29 8.21
N LEU A 48 7.85 13.44 8.09
CA LEU A 48 8.99 13.78 8.94
C LEU A 48 8.65 13.81 10.44
N TRP A 49 7.42 14.18 10.79
CA TRP A 49 6.92 14.25 12.16
C TRP A 49 6.43 12.91 12.71
N ALA A 50 6.27 11.89 11.84
CA ALA A 50 5.72 10.62 12.25
C ALA A 50 6.72 9.82 13.09
N PRO A 51 6.25 9.04 14.08
CA PRO A 51 7.10 8.13 14.82
C PRO A 51 7.71 7.07 13.90
N ARG A 52 8.56 6.20 14.47
CA ARG A 52 9.04 5.03 13.74
C ARG A 52 7.83 4.15 13.35
N PRO A 53 7.72 3.70 12.08
CA PRO A 53 6.63 2.83 11.68
C PRO A 53 6.72 1.46 12.34
N PRO A 54 5.59 0.71 12.41
CA PRO A 54 5.65 -0.72 12.64
C PRO A 54 6.39 -1.42 11.49
N SER A 55 6.55 -2.74 11.57
CA SER A 55 7.07 -3.53 10.45
C SER A 55 6.20 -3.33 9.20
N LEU A 56 6.75 -2.64 8.20
CA LEU A 56 6.04 -2.31 6.96
C LEU A 56 5.77 -3.58 6.14
N ASP A 57 6.69 -4.53 6.12
CA ASP A 57 6.50 -5.81 5.41
C ASP A 57 5.37 -6.63 6.04
N SER A 58 5.30 -6.66 7.37
CA SER A 58 4.21 -7.32 8.09
C SER A 58 2.87 -6.62 7.82
N LEU A 59 2.84 -5.29 7.84
CA LEU A 59 1.65 -4.51 7.51
C LEU A 59 1.19 -4.76 6.06
N ALA A 60 2.11 -4.74 5.11
CA ALA A 60 1.86 -5.01 3.70
C ALA A 60 1.27 -6.42 3.47
N THR A 61 1.81 -7.42 4.17
CA THR A 61 1.29 -8.79 4.15
C THR A 61 -0.17 -8.84 4.65
N LEU A 62 -0.48 -8.14 5.74
CA LEU A 62 -1.84 -8.08 6.28
C LEU A 62 -2.80 -7.36 5.35
N VAL A 63 -2.38 -6.25 4.73
CA VAL A 63 -3.20 -5.49 3.76
C VAL A 63 -3.52 -6.34 2.53
N ALA A 64 -2.52 -7.01 1.94
CA ALA A 64 -2.73 -7.89 0.79
C ALA A 64 -3.63 -9.10 1.12
N SER A 65 -3.45 -9.68 2.31
CA SER A 65 -4.30 -10.77 2.80
C SER A 65 -5.75 -10.31 3.00
N ASN A 66 -5.96 -9.11 3.58
CA ASN A 66 -7.29 -8.54 3.76
C ASN A 66 -7.99 -8.24 2.43
N TYR A 67 -7.26 -7.70 1.44
CA TYR A 67 -7.81 -7.51 0.09
C TYR A 67 -8.27 -8.85 -0.51
N SER A 68 -7.43 -9.87 -0.42
CA SER A 68 -7.72 -11.21 -0.96
C SER A 68 -8.93 -11.85 -0.27
N ALA A 69 -9.07 -11.68 1.05
CA ALA A 69 -10.21 -12.18 1.81
C ALA A 69 -11.52 -11.47 1.40
N ASN A 70 -11.47 -10.15 1.17
CA ASN A 70 -12.63 -9.36 0.80
C ASN A 70 -13.03 -9.51 -0.68
N GLU A 71 -12.20 -10.14 -1.52
CA GLU A 71 -12.53 -10.43 -2.92
C GLU A 71 -13.79 -11.32 -3.03
N ALA A 72 -13.97 -12.26 -2.08
CA ALA A 72 -15.17 -13.10 -2.03
C ALA A 72 -16.45 -12.29 -1.77
N ILE A 73 -16.34 -11.27 -0.91
CA ILE A 73 -17.46 -10.35 -0.62
C ILE A 73 -17.73 -9.47 -1.83
N ALA A 74 -16.70 -8.94 -2.50
CA ALA A 74 -16.86 -8.16 -3.71
C ALA A 74 -17.57 -8.97 -4.81
N LYS A 75 -17.17 -10.25 -5.00
CA LYS A 75 -17.80 -11.16 -5.97
C LYS A 75 -19.27 -11.41 -5.66
N LEU A 76 -19.64 -11.52 -4.38
CA LEU A 76 -21.05 -11.63 -3.97
C LEU A 76 -21.87 -10.41 -4.42
N LEU A 77 -21.25 -9.23 -4.50
CA LEU A 77 -21.86 -7.99 -4.96
C LEU A 77 -21.77 -7.78 -6.48
N GLY A 78 -21.22 -8.75 -7.23
CA GLY A 78 -21.02 -8.64 -8.67
C GLY A 78 -19.78 -7.82 -9.08
N GLU A 79 -18.89 -7.51 -8.14
CA GLU A 79 -17.66 -6.74 -8.36
C GLU A 79 -16.43 -7.66 -8.38
N SER A 80 -15.35 -7.25 -9.07
CA SER A 80 -14.10 -8.02 -9.09
C SER A 80 -13.26 -7.89 -7.82
N GLY A 81 -13.52 -6.87 -7.01
CA GLY A 81 -12.76 -6.49 -5.81
C GLY A 81 -13.16 -5.09 -5.34
N PHE A 82 -12.93 -4.78 -4.06
CA PHE A 82 -13.14 -3.42 -3.57
C PHE A 82 -12.01 -2.50 -4.05
N LYS A 83 -12.37 -1.36 -4.64
CA LYS A 83 -11.42 -0.36 -5.15
C LYS A 83 -10.86 0.54 -4.03
N GLU A 84 -11.63 0.72 -2.97
CA GLU A 84 -11.28 1.54 -1.81
C GLU A 84 -11.79 0.85 -0.54
N MET A 85 -10.98 0.88 0.52
CA MET A 85 -11.34 0.37 1.83
C MET A 85 -10.80 1.32 2.90
N VAL A 86 -11.64 1.66 3.87
CA VAL A 86 -11.27 2.44 5.05
C VAL A 86 -11.55 1.59 6.29
N GLN A 87 -10.52 1.37 7.12
CA GLN A 87 -10.65 0.66 8.38
C GLN A 87 -10.56 1.66 9.54
N GLN A 88 -11.61 1.75 10.34
CA GLN A 88 -11.68 2.59 11.54
C GLN A 88 -11.90 1.67 12.74
N GLY A 89 -11.02 1.78 13.74
CA GLY A 89 -11.11 1.05 15.00
C GLY A 89 -11.61 1.92 16.14
#